data_AF-A0AAN6QK67-F1
#
_entry.id   AF-A0AAN6QK67-F1
#
_cell.length_a   1.000
_cell.length_b   1.000
_cell.length_c   1.000
_cell.angle_alpha   90.00
_cell.angle_beta   90.00
_cell.angle_gamma   90.00
#
_symmetry.space_group_name_H-M   'P 1'
#
loop_
_entity.id
_entity.type
_entity.pdbx_description
1 polymer ?
#
loop_
_entity_poly.entity_id
_entity_poly.type
_entity_poly.pdbx_seq_one_letter_code
_entity_poly.pdbx_strand_id
1 'polypeptide(L)'
;MASGFGLNGGPSRCFPFWQEVLACYVVNTDADNDSGKHKCRPVLEDYYECLHHKKEAAKISALQAAYRRREAQTPRDQAPSAGEIRSLGLLDRKAEEVDISAASAIPRYSSNAPGGETMAEKVGLK
;
A
#
# COMPACT_ATOMS: atom_id res chain seq x y z
N MET A 1 30.89 -0.82 -7.71
CA MET A 1 29.89 0.24 -7.45
C MET A 1 28.95 0.30 -8.65
N ALA A 2 27.85 -0.45 -8.64
CA ALA A 2 26.77 -0.22 -9.61
C ALA A 2 25.93 0.96 -9.06
N SER A 3 26.42 2.18 -9.25
CA SER A 3 26.01 3.42 -8.56
C SER A 3 24.62 3.95 -8.96
N GLY A 4 23.71 3.07 -9.40
CA GLY A 4 22.41 3.50 -9.90
C GLY A 4 21.59 2.46 -10.65
N PHE A 5 22.11 1.25 -10.91
CA PHE A 5 21.40 0.24 -11.68
C PHE A 5 20.63 -0.73 -10.79
N GLY A 6 19.38 -1.01 -11.15
CA GLY A 6 18.52 -2.00 -10.51
C GLY A 6 18.71 -3.40 -11.10
N LEU A 7 17.97 -4.37 -10.57
CA LEU A 7 18.04 -5.78 -10.97
C LEU A 7 17.72 -6.03 -12.46
N ASN A 8 16.93 -5.14 -13.07
CA ASN A 8 16.54 -5.22 -14.48
C ASN A 8 17.51 -4.45 -15.42
N GLY A 9 18.66 -4.01 -14.92
CA GLY A 9 19.65 -3.23 -15.69
C GLY A 9 19.27 -1.77 -15.98
N GLY A 10 18.05 -1.35 -15.64
CA GLY A 10 17.61 0.04 -15.67
C GLY A 10 17.96 0.83 -14.40
N PRO A 11 17.56 2.11 -14.29
CA PRO A 11 17.74 2.88 -13.06
C PRO A 11 17.07 2.20 -11.86
N SER A 12 17.73 2.26 -10.70
CA SER A 12 17.22 1.70 -9.45
C SER A 12 16.07 2.55 -8.90
N ARG A 13 15.28 1.97 -7.99
CA ARG A 13 14.08 2.60 -7.40
C ARG A 13 14.31 4.03 -6.89
N CYS A 14 15.44 4.27 -6.22
CA CYS A 14 15.76 5.55 -5.60
C CYS A 14 16.84 6.34 -6.37
N PHE A 15 17.15 5.94 -7.59
CA PHE A 15 18.14 6.62 -8.42
C PHE A 15 17.79 8.08 -8.74
N PRO A 16 16.53 8.45 -9.04
CA PRO A 16 16.18 9.86 -9.27
C PRO A 16 16.50 10.76 -8.07
N PHE A 17 16.16 10.34 -6.85
CA PHE A 17 16.49 11.10 -5.64
C PHE A 17 18.00 11.22 -5.42
N TRP A 18 18.75 10.18 -5.76
CA TRP A 18 20.21 10.25 -5.70
C TRP A 18 20.80 11.25 -6.70
N GLN A 19 20.22 11.36 -7.90
CA GLN A 19 20.64 12.37 -8.89
C GLN A 19 20.41 13.80 -8.37
N GLU A 20 19.30 14.04 -7.68
CA GLU A 20 19.03 15.35 -7.05
C GLU A 20 20.04 15.66 -5.94
N VAL A 21 20.45 14.67 -5.13
CA VAL A 21 21.51 14.86 -4.12
C VAL A 21 22.83 15.25 -4.78
N LEU A 22 23.21 14.53 -5.85
CA LEU A 22 24.43 14.84 -6.61
C LEU A 22 24.35 16.22 -7.25
N ALA A 23 23.23 16.57 -7.87
CA ALA A 23 23.02 17.89 -8.46
C ALA A 23 23.16 18.99 -7.40
N CYS A 24 22.58 18.80 -6.21
CA CYS A 24 22.71 19.76 -5.13
C CYS A 24 24.15 19.89 -4.62
N TYR A 25 24.88 18.79 -4.48
CA TYR A 25 26.29 18.83 -4.08
C TYR A 25 27.15 19.55 -5.12
N VAL A 26 26.99 19.25 -6.41
CA VAL A 26 27.76 19.93 -7.49
C VAL A 26 27.56 21.45 -7.47
N VAL A 27 26.37 21.93 -7.11
CA VAL A 27 26.08 23.38 -7.06
C VAL A 27 26.56 24.05 -5.76
N ASN A 28 26.73 23.29 -4.67
CA ASN A 28 26.98 23.86 -3.33
C ASN A 28 28.33 23.46 -2.71
N THR A 29 29.17 22.68 -3.39
CA THR A 29 30.49 22.28 -2.91
C THR A 29 31.57 22.61 -3.92
N ASP A 30 32.73 23.02 -3.42
CA ASP A 30 33.94 23.21 -4.22
C ASP A 30 34.98 22.15 -3.84
N ALA A 31 36.02 21.97 -4.66
CA ALA A 31 37.06 20.95 -4.44
C ALA A 31 37.73 21.03 -3.06
N ASP A 32 37.82 22.24 -2.50
CA ASP A 32 38.49 22.50 -1.21
C ASP A 32 37.50 22.76 -0.06
N ASN A 33 36.19 22.84 -0.32
CA ASN A 33 35.21 23.21 0.68
C ASN A 33 33.88 22.44 0.55
N ASP A 34 33.73 21.46 1.44
CA ASP A 34 32.55 20.61 1.57
C ASP A 34 31.45 21.19 2.47
N SER A 35 31.67 22.37 3.08
CA SER A 35 30.74 22.92 4.06
C SER A 35 29.33 23.09 3.50
N GLY A 36 29.16 23.42 2.20
CA GLY A 36 27.84 23.64 1.59
C GLY A 36 26.94 22.39 1.46
N LYS A 37 27.44 21.17 1.73
CA LYS A 37 26.63 19.94 1.75
C LYS A 37 25.43 20.02 2.70
N HIS A 38 25.53 20.80 3.78
CA HIS A 38 24.42 20.98 4.73
C HIS A 38 23.17 21.59 4.09
N LYS A 39 23.32 22.41 3.04
CA LYS A 39 22.20 23.01 2.31
C LYS A 39 21.37 21.97 1.56
N CYS A 40 21.99 20.85 1.22
CA CYS A 40 21.37 19.73 0.51
C CYS A 40 20.69 18.71 1.42
N ARG A 41 20.60 18.99 2.73
CA ARG A 41 19.89 18.14 3.70
C ARG A 41 18.47 17.76 3.29
N PRO A 42 17.58 18.64 2.76
CA PRO A 42 16.22 18.22 2.40
C PRO A 42 16.23 17.15 1.30
N VAL A 43 17.03 17.34 0.25
CA VAL A 43 17.15 16.36 -0.85
C VAL A 43 17.79 15.06 -0.38
N LEU A 44 18.77 15.15 0.52
CA LEU A 44 19.37 13.99 1.15
C LEU A 44 18.36 13.21 2.00
N GLU A 45 17.49 13.91 2.74
CA GLU A 45 16.41 13.29 3.50
C GLU A 45 15.43 12.55 2.60
N ASP A 46 15.10 13.08 1.42
CA ASP A 46 14.20 12.41 0.46
C ASP A 46 14.83 11.12 -0.10
N TYR A 47 16.14 11.13 -0.36
CA TYR A 47 16.86 9.91 -0.75
C TYR A 47 16.83 8.84 0.35
N TYR A 48 17.08 9.22 1.61
CA TYR A 48 17.00 8.30 2.75
C TYR A 48 15.58 7.85 3.07
N GLU A 49 14.59 8.70 2.79
CA GLU A 49 13.18 8.35 2.87
C GLU A 49 12.87 7.24 1.86
N CYS A 50 13.23 7.41 0.59
CA CYS A 50 13.03 6.37 -0.43
C CYS A 50 13.71 5.03 -0.09
N LEU A 51 14.89 5.06 0.54
CA LEU A 51 15.62 3.82 0.89
C LEU A 51 15.00 3.04 2.05
N HIS A 52 14.38 3.75 3.01
CA HIS A 52 14.03 3.16 4.30
C HIS A 52 12.57 3.35 4.70
N HIS A 53 11.82 4.17 3.96
CA HIS A 53 10.40 4.49 4.15
C HIS A 53 10.00 4.77 5.61
N LYS A 54 10.90 5.39 6.39
CA LYS A 54 10.68 5.61 7.83
C LYS A 54 9.51 6.56 8.09
N LYS A 55 9.45 7.66 7.34
CA LYS A 55 8.40 8.68 7.45
C LYS A 55 7.06 8.08 7.01
N GLU A 56 7.04 7.29 5.94
CA GLU A 56 5.85 6.56 5.48
C GLU A 56 5.35 5.53 6.50
N ALA A 57 6.22 4.69 7.05
CA ALA A 57 5.84 3.71 8.07
C ALA A 57 5.25 4.36 9.33
N ALA A 58 5.84 5.47 9.80
CA ALA A 58 5.31 6.26 10.90
C ALA A 58 3.93 6.86 10.58
N LYS A 59 3.75 7.40 9.36
CA LYS A 59 2.46 7.92 8.90
C LYS A 59 1.39 6.82 8.84
N ILE A 60 1.69 5.68 8.24
CA ILE A 60 0.75 4.56 8.09
C ILE A 60 0.34 4.02 9.46
N SER A 61 1.29 3.80 10.37
CA SER A 61 0.98 3.32 11.73
C SER A 61 0.07 4.28 12.50
N ALA A 62 0.30 5.59 12.41
CA ALA A 62 -0.56 6.60 13.01
C ALA A 62 -1.97 6.61 12.38
N LEU A 63 -2.07 6.50 11.05
CA LEU A 63 -3.35 6.43 10.34
C LEU A 63 -4.13 5.17 10.70
N GLN A 64 -3.47 4.01 10.76
CA GLN A 64 -4.09 2.75 11.16
C GLN A 64 -4.59 2.81 12.60
N ALA A 65 -3.82 3.40 13.51
CA ALA A 65 -4.24 3.60 14.90
C ALA A 65 -5.48 4.51 14.98
N ALA A 66 -5.51 5.62 14.23
CA ALA A 66 -6.67 6.50 14.15
C ALA A 66 -7.90 5.80 13.54
N TYR A 67 -7.68 4.98 12.51
CA TYR A 67 -8.72 4.20 11.86
C TYR A 67 -9.36 3.19 12.82
N ARG A 68 -8.55 2.40 13.53
CA ARG A 68 -9.05 1.43 14.54
C ARG A 68 -9.80 2.12 15.69
N ARG A 69 -9.34 3.29 16.13
CA ARG A 69 -10.04 4.10 17.15
C ARG A 69 -11.42 4.54 16.65
N ARG A 70 -11.51 4.97 15.38
CA ARG A 70 -12.78 5.34 14.75
C ARG A 70 -13.72 4.14 14.60
N GLU A 71 -13.21 2.98 14.19
CA GLU A 71 -14.00 1.74 14.09
C GLU A 71 -14.55 1.27 15.44
N ALA A 72 -13.81 1.47 16.54
CA ALA A 72 -14.29 1.14 17.88
C ALA A 72 -15.39 2.10 18.38
N GLN A 73 -15.41 3.33 17.89
CA GLN A 73 -16.39 4.36 18.28
C GLN A 73 -17.64 4.37 17.41
N THR A 74 -17.53 3.94 16.15
CA THR A 74 -18.65 3.87 15.21
C THR A 74 -18.66 2.46 14.61
N PRO A 75 -19.64 1.60 14.97
CA PRO A 75 -19.83 0.31 14.33
C PRO A 75 -19.84 0.47 12.81
N ARG A 76 -19.15 -0.43 12.10
CA ARG A 76 -19.09 -0.38 10.64
C ARG A 76 -20.44 -0.80 10.05
N ASP A 77 -21.41 0.11 10.03
CA ASP A 77 -22.68 -0.09 9.34
C ASP A 77 -22.48 -0.15 7.79
N GLN A 78 -21.29 0.25 7.30
CA GLN A 78 -20.93 0.29 5.88
C GLN A 78 -19.64 -0.50 5.55
N ALA A 79 -19.40 -1.64 6.21
CA ALA A 79 -18.36 -2.54 5.72
C ALA A 79 -18.80 -3.13 4.37
N PRO A 80 -17.98 -3.06 3.31
CA PRO A 80 -18.36 -3.60 2.00
C PRO A 80 -18.63 -5.11 2.13
N SER A 81 -19.74 -5.53 1.54
CA SER A 81 -20.16 -6.93 1.63
C SER A 81 -19.18 -7.83 0.89
N ALA A 82 -19.16 -9.13 1.22
CA ALA A 82 -18.32 -10.10 0.51
C ALA A 82 -18.65 -10.16 -1.00
N GLY A 83 -19.89 -9.85 -1.40
CA GLY A 83 -20.29 -9.74 -2.80
C GLY A 83 -19.70 -8.52 -3.50
N GLU A 84 -19.70 -7.38 -2.83
CA GLU A 84 -19.18 -6.10 -3.33
C GLU A 84 -17.66 -6.12 -3.50
N ILE A 85 -16.95 -6.80 -2.60
CA ILE A 85 -15.50 -7.03 -2.73
C ILE A 85 -15.20 -7.98 -3.91
N ARG A 86 -16.02 -9.02 -4.13
CA ARG A 86 -15.85 -9.95 -5.25
C ARG A 86 -16.12 -9.29 -6.60
N SER A 87 -17.13 -8.43 -6.65
CA SER A 87 -17.44 -7.68 -7.87
C SER A 87 -16.55 -6.46 -8.06
N LEU A 88 -15.64 -6.16 -7.13
CA LEU A 88 -14.85 -4.92 -7.09
C LEU A 88 -15.73 -3.66 -7.23
N GLY A 89 -16.97 -3.71 -6.74
CA GLY A 89 -17.97 -2.65 -6.90
C GLY A 89 -18.53 -2.49 -8.32
N LEU A 90 -18.29 -3.45 -9.22
CA LEU A 90 -18.66 -3.36 -10.65
C LEU A 90 -20.04 -3.97 -10.96
N LEU A 91 -20.60 -4.77 -10.07
CA LEU A 91 -21.88 -5.47 -10.26
C LEU A 91 -22.77 -5.30 -9.02
N ASP A 92 -23.87 -4.56 -9.17
CA ASP A 92 -25.01 -4.49 -8.23
C ASP A 92 -26.07 -5.59 -8.50
N ARG A 93 -25.74 -6.58 -9.32
CA ARG A 93 -26.69 -7.63 -9.72
C ARG A 93 -26.62 -8.81 -8.77
N LYS A 94 -27.79 -9.31 -8.36
CA LYS A 94 -27.89 -10.52 -7.55
C LYS A 94 -27.19 -11.66 -8.31
N ALA A 95 -26.45 -12.51 -7.59
CA ALA A 95 -25.74 -13.66 -8.18
C ALA A 95 -26.65 -14.65 -8.92
N GLU A 96 -27.96 -14.53 -8.74
CA GLU A 96 -29.01 -15.30 -9.42
C GLU A 96 -29.35 -14.76 -10.82
N GLU A 97 -28.98 -13.50 -11.11
CA GLU A 97 -29.22 -12.83 -12.38
C GLU A 97 -28.00 -12.87 -13.33
N VAL A 98 -26.85 -13.25 -12.78
CA VAL A 98 -25.58 -13.35 -13.51
C VAL A 98 -25.13 -14.79 -13.38
N ASP A 99 -25.04 -15.52 -14.50
CA ASP A 99 -24.68 -16.94 -14.56
C ASP A 99 -23.19 -17.14 -14.26
N ILE A 100 -22.77 -16.73 -13.06
CA ILE A 100 -21.41 -16.86 -12.55
C ILE A 100 -21.29 -18.30 -12.07
N SER A 101 -20.95 -19.22 -12.98
CA SER A 101 -20.55 -20.56 -12.57
C SER A 101 -19.30 -20.42 -11.69
N ALA A 102 -19.45 -20.69 -10.41
CA ALA A 102 -18.37 -20.55 -9.47
C ALA A 102 -17.93 -21.93 -9.00
N ALA A 103 -16.62 -22.16 -9.08
CA ALA A 103 -16.01 -23.47 -8.89
C ALA A 103 -16.42 -24.09 -7.55
N SER A 104 -16.99 -25.30 -7.60
CA SER A 104 -17.43 -26.09 -6.44
C SER A 104 -16.30 -26.36 -5.43
N ALA A 105 -15.06 -26.41 -5.91
CA ALA A 105 -13.89 -26.73 -5.09
C ALA A 105 -13.39 -25.58 -4.19
N ILE A 106 -13.96 -24.37 -4.29
CA ILE A 106 -13.49 -23.20 -3.53
C ILE A 106 -14.53 -22.83 -2.46
N PRO A 107 -14.16 -22.87 -1.16
CA PRO A 107 -15.03 -22.43 -0.07
C PRO A 107 -15.48 -20.98 -0.26
N ARG A 108 -16.79 -20.73 -0.21
CA ARG A 108 -17.35 -19.37 -0.27
C ARG A 108 -17.87 -18.95 1.08
N TYR A 109 -17.29 -17.86 1.60
CA TYR A 109 -17.81 -17.17 2.77
C TYR A 109 -18.93 -16.21 2.38
N SER A 110 -19.99 -16.19 3.19
CA SER A 110 -21.15 -15.31 2.99
C SER A 110 -20.93 -13.91 3.58
N SER A 111 -20.04 -13.79 4.56
CA SER A 111 -19.66 -12.53 5.19
C SER A 111 -18.15 -12.47 5.47
N ASN A 112 -17.63 -11.25 5.58
CA ASN A 112 -16.24 -10.99 5.97
C ASN A 112 -16.10 -10.67 7.47
N ALA A 113 -17.17 -10.81 8.24
CA ALA A 113 -17.14 -10.62 9.68
C ALA A 113 -16.38 -11.77 10.36
N PRO A 114 -15.72 -11.54 11.52
CA PRO A 114 -15.12 -12.63 12.29
C PRO A 114 -16.20 -13.65 12.67
N GLY A 115 -16.05 -14.90 12.23
CA GLY A 115 -17.05 -15.96 12.38
C GLY A 115 -18.03 -16.11 11.21
N GLY A 116 -17.74 -15.51 10.04
CA GLY A 116 -18.62 -15.58 8.88
C GLY A 116 -18.93 -17.01 8.43
N GLU A 117 -20.22 -17.34 8.38
CA GLU A 117 -20.73 -18.64 7.91
C GLU A 117 -20.39 -18.85 6.43
N THR A 118 -20.07 -20.10 6.08
CA THR A 118 -19.96 -20.48 4.67
C THR A 118 -21.34 -20.45 4.00
N MET A 119 -21.38 -20.20 2.69
CA MET A 119 -22.65 -20.25 1.94
C MET A 119 -23.31 -21.63 2.02
N ALA A 120 -22.54 -22.70 2.23
CA ALA A 120 -23.05 -24.06 2.44
C ALA A 120 -23.76 -24.19 3.80
N GLU A 121 -23.17 -23.65 4.85
CA GLU A 121 -23.70 -23.65 6.22
C GLU A 121 -25.00 -22.85 6.33
N LYS A 122 -25.08 -21.70 5.64
CA LYS A 122 -26.30 -20.87 5.59
C LYS A 122 -27.46 -21.51 4.82
N VAL A 123 -27.18 -22.43 3.90
CA VAL A 123 -28.19 -23.13 3.07
C VAL A 123 -28.54 -24.52 3.67
N GLY A 124 -27.98 -24.89 4.82
CA GLY A 124 -28.32 -26.13 5.52
C GLY A 124 -27.87 -27.40 4.82
N LEU A 125 -26.92 -27.30 3.88
CA LEU A 125 -26.28 -28.44 3.23
C LEU A 125 -25.11 -28.88 4.11
N LYS A 126 -25.30 -30.00 4.83
CA LYS A 126 -24.23 -30.71 5.54
C LYS A 126 -23.15 -31.21 4.58
#